data_AF-K1YPR6-F1
#
_entry.id   AF-K1YPR6-F1
#
_cell.length_a   1.000
_cell.length_b   1.000
_cell.length_c   1.000
_cell.angle_alpha   90.00
_cell.angle_beta   90.00
_cell.angle_gamma   90.00
#
_symmetry.space_group_name_H-M   'P 1'
#
loop_
_entity.id
_entity.type
_entity.pdbx_description
1 polymer ?
#
loop_
_entity_poly.entity_id
_entity_poly.type
_entity_poly.pdbx_seq_one_letter_code
_entity_poly.pdbx_strand_id
1 'polypeptide(L)'
;MRRVTGMFISAGLCLICACSHHQTPYLGYVEGRYVYLSSPVSGQLIQLAVQKGETVKTGQVAFQLDPQPESSELSAAKAQFQSAERDLENLKLGARETIIKRLEAQILQAHANVTYSKKMLDRNQS
;
A
#
# COMPACT_ATOMS: atom_id res chain seq x y z
N MET A 1 19.92 74.78 29.55
CA MET A 1 19.08 74.15 28.50
C MET A 1 19.87 73.57 27.29
N ARG A 2 21.18 73.81 27.12
CA ARG A 2 21.98 73.33 25.96
C ARG A 2 22.52 71.88 26.02
N ARG A 3 22.34 71.16 27.14
CA ARG A 3 22.90 69.78 27.33
C ARG A 3 21.92 68.66 26.97
N VAL A 4 20.62 68.92 26.96
CA VAL A 4 19.58 67.91 26.72
C VAL A 4 19.44 67.61 25.21
N THR A 5 19.64 68.61 24.35
CA THR A 5 19.64 68.47 22.89
C THR A 5 20.74 67.55 22.36
N GLY A 6 21.91 67.50 23.02
CA GLY A 6 23.00 66.59 22.62
C GLY A 6 22.69 65.11 22.88
N MET A 7 21.97 64.80 23.96
CA MET A 7 21.60 63.43 24.33
C MET A 7 20.57 62.84 23.36
N PHE A 8 19.58 63.64 22.94
CA PHE A 8 18.55 63.22 21.98
C PHE A 8 19.11 62.97 20.57
N ILE A 9 20.13 63.72 20.14
CA ILE A 9 20.79 63.51 18.85
C ILE A 9 21.58 62.18 18.85
N SER A 10 22.24 61.84 19.95
CA SER A 10 22.99 60.57 20.06
C SER A 10 22.10 59.32 20.11
N ALA A 11 20.95 59.39 20.79
CA ALA A 11 19.99 58.29 20.84
C ALA A 11 19.30 58.07 19.49
N GLY A 12 19.04 59.15 18.74
CA GLY A 12 18.52 59.08 17.37
C GLY A 12 19.50 58.36 16.43
N LEU A 13 20.81 58.62 16.54
CA LEU A 13 21.82 57.99 15.68
C LEU A 13 21.99 56.49 15.95
N CYS A 14 21.82 56.06 17.21
CA CYS A 14 21.96 54.65 17.59
C CYS A 14 20.77 53.77 17.15
N LEU A 15 19.56 54.33 17.03
CA LEU A 15 18.39 53.62 16.50
C LEU A 15 18.52 53.29 14.99
N ILE A 16 19.31 54.06 14.24
CA ILE A 16 19.45 53.90 12.79
C ILE A 16 20.42 52.76 12.44
N CYS A 17 21.32 52.37 13.36
CA CYS A 17 22.26 51.25 13.15
C CYS A 17 21.71 49.87 13.55
N ALA A 18 20.50 49.77 14.11
CA ALA A 18 19.94 48.51 14.62
C ALA A 18 19.30 47.62 13.55
N CYS A 19 19.19 48.08 12.30
CA CYS A 19 18.60 47.32 11.20
C CYS A 19 19.67 46.88 10.20
N SER A 20 20.36 45.78 10.50
CA SER A 20 21.11 45.03 9.49
C SER A 20 20.70 43.57 9.56
N HIS A 21 19.49 43.28 9.07
CA HIS A 21 19.02 41.92 8.81
C HIS A 21 19.58 41.47 7.46
N HIS A 22 20.84 41.02 7.46
CA HIS A 22 21.52 40.54 6.26
C HIS A 22 21.14 39.07 6.01
N GLN A 23 20.01 38.84 5.35
CA GLN A 23 19.69 37.53 4.79
C GLN A 23 20.44 37.39 3.47
N THR A 24 21.55 36.66 3.45
CA THR A 24 22.19 36.26 2.20
C THR A 24 21.25 35.29 1.48
N PRO A 25 20.64 35.65 0.34
CA PRO A 25 19.79 34.72 -0.39
C PRO A 25 20.67 33.58 -0.91
N TYR A 26 20.31 32.35 -0.56
CA TYR A 26 20.95 31.16 -1.10
C TYR A 26 20.28 30.79 -2.43
N LEU A 27 21.08 30.58 -3.46
CA LEU A 27 20.63 30.01 -4.72
C LEU A 27 20.72 28.49 -4.61
N GLY A 28 19.60 27.81 -4.82
CA GLY A 28 19.54 26.36 -4.76
C GLY A 28 18.25 25.85 -5.39
N TYR A 29 18.24 24.55 -5.70
CA TYR A 29 17.08 23.86 -6.25
C TYR A 29 16.47 22.96 -5.18
N VAL A 30 15.14 22.84 -5.20
CA VAL A 30 14.45 21.83 -4.40
C VAL A 30 14.33 20.59 -5.26
N GLU A 31 14.87 19.48 -4.77
CA GLU A 31 14.72 18.19 -5.41
C GLU A 31 13.49 17.46 -4.87
N GLY A 32 12.75 16.82 -5.76
CA GLY A 32 11.61 15.98 -5.42
C GLY A 32 11.80 14.57 -5.96
N ARG A 33 11.39 13.57 -5.18
CA ARG A 33 11.34 12.18 -5.65
C ARG A 33 9.93 11.87 -6.16
N TYR A 34 9.81 11.69 -7.47
CA TYR A 34 8.55 11.29 -8.09
C TYR A 34 8.53 9.77 -8.24
N VAL A 35 7.39 9.16 -7.93
CA VAL A 35 7.13 7.74 -8.16
C VAL A 35 5.86 7.60 -8.97
N TYR A 36 5.87 6.70 -9.94
CA TYR A 36 4.65 6.30 -10.63
C TYR A 36 3.96 5.24 -9.79
N LEU A 37 2.71 5.52 -9.41
CA LEU A 37 1.86 4.57 -8.72
C LEU A 37 1.04 3.79 -9.75
N SER A 38 1.20 2.48 -9.77
CA SER A 38 0.48 1.57 -10.67
C SER A 38 0.18 0.25 -9.98
N SER A 39 -0.85 -0.45 -10.45
CA SER A 39 -1.14 -1.82 -10.03
C SER A 39 -0.18 -2.81 -10.70
N PRO A 40 0.30 -3.85 -9.99
CA PRO A 40 1.04 -4.96 -10.60
C PRO A 40 0.17 -5.88 -11.46
N VAL A 41 -1.16 -5.74 -11.37
CA VAL A 41 -2.15 -6.54 -12.10
C VAL A 41 -3.13 -5.65 -12.85
N SER A 42 -3.61 -6.14 -13.99
CA SER A 42 -4.68 -5.48 -14.75
C SER A 42 -6.04 -5.74 -14.11
N GLY A 43 -6.89 -4.73 -14.02
CA GLY A 43 -8.24 -4.86 -13.47
C GLY A 43 -9.10 -3.63 -13.72
N GLN A 44 -10.41 -3.76 -13.52
CA GLN A 44 -11.33 -2.63 -13.61
C GLN A 44 -11.21 -1.77 -12.35
N LEU A 45 -11.06 -0.45 -12.51
CA LEU A 45 -11.07 0.48 -11.38
C LEU A 45 -12.50 0.58 -10.81
N ILE A 46 -12.67 0.22 -9.53
CA ILE A 46 -13.95 0.33 -8.83
C ILE A 46 -13.99 1.52 -7.87
N GLN A 47 -12.83 1.98 -7.40
CA GLN A 47 -12.74 3.12 -6.49
C GLN A 47 -11.44 3.90 -6.68
N LEU A 48 -11.51 5.23 -6.65
CA LEU A 48 -10.38 6.14 -6.49
C LEU A 48 -10.53 6.87 -5.16
N ALA A 49 -9.63 6.63 -4.23
CA ALA A 49 -9.73 7.09 -2.84
C ALA A 49 -8.94 8.37 -2.55
N VAL A 50 -8.13 8.85 -3.50
CA VAL A 50 -7.30 10.05 -3.36
C VAL A 50 -7.58 11.05 -4.48
N GLN A 51 -7.36 12.33 -4.20
CA GLN A 51 -7.51 13.42 -5.15
C GLN A 51 -6.17 14.02 -5.57
N LYS A 52 -6.15 14.67 -6.73
CA LYS A 52 -4.95 15.36 -7.22
C LYS A 52 -4.54 16.48 -6.25
N GLY A 53 -3.29 16.48 -5.84
CA GLY A 53 -2.73 17.47 -4.91
C GLY A 53 -2.97 17.13 -3.43
N GLU A 54 -3.64 16.01 -3.14
CA GLU A 54 -3.82 15.52 -1.77
C GLU A 54 -2.48 15.04 -1.19
N THR A 55 -2.23 15.39 0.07
CA THR A 55 -1.10 14.85 0.83
C THR A 55 -1.49 13.51 1.43
N VAL A 56 -0.82 12.45 1.01
CA VAL A 56 -1.12 11.07 1.43
C VAL A 56 -0.03 10.52 2.35
N LYS A 57 -0.40 9.52 3.17
CA LYS A 57 0.54 8.82 4.06
C LYS A 57 0.96 7.48 3.45
N THR A 58 2.13 6.97 3.87
CA THR A 58 2.55 5.61 3.52
C THR A 58 1.51 4.59 3.97
N GLY A 59 1.13 3.67 3.06
CA GLY A 59 0.11 2.65 3.32
C GLY A 59 -1.34 3.14 3.15
N GLN A 60 -1.56 4.40 2.78
CA GLN A 60 -2.89 4.89 2.44
C GLN A 60 -3.35 4.29 1.10
N VAL A 61 -4.56 3.73 1.10
CA VAL A 61 -5.19 3.19 -0.12
C VAL A 61 -5.45 4.33 -1.10
N ALA A 62 -4.89 4.23 -2.31
CA ALA A 62 -5.06 5.21 -3.36
C ALA A 62 -6.23 4.86 -4.30
N PHE A 63 -6.38 3.59 -4.65
CA PHE A 63 -7.46 3.08 -5.50
C PHE A 63 -7.73 1.60 -5.21
N GLN A 64 -8.86 1.09 -5.68
CA GLN A 64 -9.21 -0.33 -5.61
C GLN A 64 -9.63 -0.82 -6.99
N LEU A 65 -9.17 -2.03 -7.34
CA LEU A 65 -9.56 -2.74 -8.55
C LEU A 65 -10.58 -3.82 -8.22
N ASP A 66 -11.39 -4.22 -9.21
CA ASP A 66 -12.36 -5.30 -9.09
C ASP A 66 -11.65 -6.66 -8.88
N PRO A 67 -11.92 -7.37 -7.76
CA PRO A 67 -11.33 -8.68 -7.45
C PRO A 67 -12.07 -9.88 -8.09
N GLN A 68 -13.00 -9.64 -9.01
CA GLN A 68 -13.87 -10.67 -9.60
C GLN A 68 -13.14 -11.91 -10.17
N PRO A 69 -12.03 -11.82 -10.94
CA PRO A 69 -11.39 -13.03 -11.45
C PRO A 69 -10.77 -13.87 -10.31
N GLU A 70 -10.06 -13.24 -9.36
CA GLU A 70 -9.32 -13.96 -8.32
C GLU A 70 -10.23 -14.55 -7.23
N SER A 71 -11.34 -13.87 -6.92
CA SER A 71 -12.32 -14.38 -5.96
C SER A 71 -13.08 -15.59 -6.48
N SER A 72 -13.38 -15.61 -7.77
CA SER A 72 -13.97 -16.77 -8.46
C SER A 72 -12.99 -17.95 -8.49
N GLU A 73 -11.72 -17.71 -8.84
CA GLU A 73 -10.67 -18.74 -8.84
C GLU A 73 -10.47 -19.37 -7.46
N LEU A 74 -10.43 -18.57 -6.39
CA LEU A 74 -10.35 -19.09 -5.02
C LEU A 74 -11.57 -19.95 -4.67
N SER A 75 -12.76 -19.55 -5.11
CA SER A 75 -14.00 -20.29 -4.86
C SER A 75 -13.99 -21.64 -5.60
N ALA A 76 -13.56 -21.65 -6.87
CA ALA A 76 -13.40 -22.87 -7.65
C ALA A 76 -12.36 -23.82 -7.03
N ALA A 77 -11.21 -23.30 -6.59
CA ALA A 77 -10.18 -24.10 -5.94
C ALA A 77 -10.69 -24.74 -4.63
N LYS A 78 -11.47 -23.99 -3.82
CA LYS A 78 -12.08 -24.52 -2.59
C LYS A 78 -13.09 -25.62 -2.89
N ALA A 79 -13.94 -25.45 -3.90
CA ALA A 79 -14.89 -26.46 -4.31
C ALA A 79 -14.19 -27.76 -4.77
N GLN A 80 -13.08 -27.63 -5.51
CA GLN A 80 -12.28 -28.78 -5.93
C GLN A 80 -11.62 -29.51 -4.75
N PHE A 81 -11.09 -28.77 -3.77
CA PHE A 81 -10.54 -29.35 -2.54
C PHE A 81 -11.61 -30.11 -1.75
N GLN A 82 -12.78 -29.50 -1.54
CA GLN A 82 -13.90 -30.14 -0.85
C GLN A 82 -14.36 -31.41 -1.58
N SER A 83 -14.46 -31.38 -2.90
CA SER A 83 -14.80 -32.57 -3.69
C SER A 83 -13.80 -33.70 -3.45
N ALA A 84 -12.49 -33.41 -3.47
CA ALA A 84 -11.46 -34.41 -3.22
C ALA A 84 -11.53 -35.00 -1.80
N GLU A 85 -11.86 -34.19 -0.80
CA GLU A 85 -12.09 -34.66 0.57
C GLU A 85 -13.32 -35.57 0.67
N ARG A 86 -14.41 -35.20 -0.02
CA ARG A 86 -15.64 -36.02 -0.09
C ARG A 86 -15.37 -37.37 -0.76
N ASP A 87 -14.59 -37.38 -1.84
CA ASP A 87 -14.21 -38.61 -2.54
C ASP A 87 -13.45 -39.55 -1.60
N LEU A 88 -12.49 -39.03 -0.84
CA LEU A 88 -11.78 -39.82 0.16
C LEU A 88 -12.72 -40.35 1.25
N GLU A 89 -13.63 -39.53 1.78
CA GLU A 89 -14.60 -39.93 2.80
C GLU A 89 -15.48 -41.09 2.33
N ASN A 90 -16.00 -41.02 1.09
CA ASN A 90 -16.82 -42.07 0.49
C ASN A 90 -16.07 -43.41 0.33
N LEU A 91 -14.75 -43.36 0.15
CA LEU A 91 -13.91 -44.53 -0.12
C LEU A 91 -13.30 -45.17 1.14
N LYS A 92 -13.34 -44.49 2.30
CA LYS A 92 -12.75 -44.99 3.56
C LYS A 92 -13.37 -46.29 4.09
N LEU A 93 -14.56 -46.67 3.63
CA LEU A 93 -15.29 -47.86 4.10
C LEU A 93 -14.91 -49.17 3.40
N GLY A 94 -14.00 -49.16 2.41
CA GLY A 94 -13.59 -50.41 1.74
C GLY A 94 -12.50 -50.29 0.66
N ALA A 95 -11.85 -49.13 0.50
CA ALA A 95 -10.82 -48.95 -0.50
C ALA A 95 -9.48 -49.59 -0.11
N ARG A 96 -8.73 -50.05 -1.11
CA ARG A 96 -7.34 -50.50 -0.94
C ARG A 96 -6.45 -49.32 -0.54
N GLU A 97 -5.45 -49.58 0.29
CA GLU A 97 -4.43 -48.60 0.73
C GLU A 97 -3.84 -47.77 -0.41
N THR A 98 -3.63 -48.38 -1.58
CA THR A 98 -3.10 -47.69 -2.78
C THR A 98 -4.03 -46.63 -3.35
N ILE A 99 -5.35 -46.80 -3.19
CA ILE A 99 -6.36 -45.83 -3.59
C ILE A 99 -6.40 -44.68 -2.59
N ILE A 100 -6.36 -44.99 -1.29
CA ILE A 100 -6.33 -43.99 -0.20
C ILE A 100 -5.15 -43.04 -0.39
N LYS A 101 -3.93 -43.57 -0.59
CA LYS A 101 -2.72 -42.76 -0.81
C LYS A 101 -2.81 -41.85 -2.05
N ARG A 102 -3.46 -42.31 -3.12
CA ARG A 102 -3.67 -41.49 -4.32
C ARG A 102 -4.61 -40.32 -4.04
N LEU A 103 -5.70 -40.58 -3.31
CA LEU A 103 -6.68 -39.55 -2.93
C LEU A 103 -6.09 -38.54 -1.95
N GLU A 104 -5.27 -38.98 -1.00
CA GLU A 104 -4.51 -38.08 -0.11
C GLU A 104 -3.58 -37.16 -0.90
N ALA A 105 -2.86 -37.69 -1.89
CA ALA A 105 -2.02 -36.88 -2.78
C ALA A 105 -2.85 -35.88 -3.60
N GLN A 106 -4.04 -36.27 -4.06
CA GLN A 106 -4.96 -35.38 -4.78
C GLN A 106 -5.50 -34.26 -3.89
N ILE A 107 -5.83 -34.56 -2.63
CA ILE A 107 -6.23 -33.58 -1.62
C ILE A 107 -5.10 -32.60 -1.35
N LEU A 108 -3.86 -33.10 -1.19
CA LEU A 108 -2.69 -32.25 -0.97
C LEU A 108 -2.48 -31.27 -2.15
N GLN A 109 -2.61 -31.77 -3.38
CA GLN A 109 -2.52 -30.94 -4.58
C GLN A 109 -3.63 -29.88 -4.63
N ALA A 110 -4.87 -30.26 -4.34
CA ALA A 110 -6.00 -29.34 -4.32
C ALA A 110 -5.86 -28.27 -3.21
N HIS A 111 -5.35 -28.65 -2.04
CA HIS A 111 -5.05 -27.73 -0.94
C HIS A 111 -3.95 -26.72 -1.31
N ALA A 112 -2.90 -27.18 -2.00
CA ALA A 112 -1.85 -26.31 -2.51
C ALA A 112 -2.42 -25.26 -3.48
N ASN A 113 -3.38 -25.66 -4.33
CA ASN A 113 -4.06 -24.75 -5.26
C ASN A 113 -4.89 -23.69 -4.51
N VAL A 114 -5.68 -24.09 -3.49
CA VAL A 114 -6.42 -23.14 -2.63
C VAL A 114 -5.46 -22.13 -1.97
N THR A 115 -4.34 -22.62 -1.46
CA THR A 115 -3.33 -21.77 -0.82
C THR A 115 -2.73 -20.77 -1.80
N TYR A 116 -2.46 -21.20 -3.04
CA TYR A 116 -1.95 -20.34 -4.10
C TYR A 116 -2.98 -19.26 -4.49
N SER A 117 -4.22 -19.64 -4.81
CA SER A 117 -5.27 -18.70 -5.19
C SER A 117 -5.57 -17.69 -4.07
N LYS A 118 -5.52 -18.11 -2.81
CA LYS A 118 -5.68 -17.19 -1.66
C LYS A 118 -4.55 -16.16 -1.61
N LYS A 119 -3.30 -16.57 -1.76
CA LYS A 119 -2.15 -15.65 -1.77
C LYS A 119 -2.22 -14.66 -2.93
N MET A 120 -2.73 -15.07 -4.09
CA MET A 120 -2.92 -14.19 -5.24
C MET A 120 -3.99 -13.14 -4.95
N LEU A 121 -5.12 -13.55 -4.37
CA LEU A 121 -6.18 -12.62 -3.95
C LEU A 121 -5.66 -11.62 -2.91
N ASP A 122 -4.98 -12.08 -1.86
CA ASP A 122 -4.44 -11.23 -0.78
C ASP A 122 -3.43 -10.19 -1.32
N ARG A 123 -2.59 -10.59 -2.29
CA ARG A 123 -1.64 -9.69 -2.97
C ARG A 123 -2.36 -8.58 -3.73
N ASN A 124 -3.44 -8.90 -4.43
CA ASN A 124 -4.14 -7.95 -5.29
C ASN A 124 -5.07 -7.01 -4.49
N GLN A 125 -5.33 -7.33 -3.22
CA GLN A 125 -6.11 -6.51 -2.29
C GLN A 125 -5.26 -5.60 -1.39
N SER A 126 -3.94 -5.78 -1.38
CA SER A 126 -2.98 -4.98 -0.58
C SER A 126 -2.50 -3.74 -1.33
#